data_AF-W0FPB3-F1
#
_entry.id   AF-W0FPB3-F1
#
_cell.length_a   1.000
_cell.length_b   1.000
_cell.length_c   1.000
_cell.angle_alpha   90.00
_cell.angle_beta   90.00
_cell.angle_gamma   90.00
#
_symmetry.space_group_name_H-M   'P 1'
#
loop_
_entity.id
_entity.type
_entity.pdbx_description
1 polymer ?
#
loop_
_entity_poly.entity_id
_entity_poly.type
_entity_poly.pdbx_seq_one_letter_code
_entity_poly.pdbx_strand_id
1 'polypeptide(L)' 'MAEIRRFFADRGVLEVETPCMSQATVTDIHLVPFETRFVGPGHSQGMNLWLMTSPEYHMKRLLV' A
#
# COMPACT_ATOMS: atom_id res chain seq x y z
N MET A 1 -17.09 10.42 7.87
CA MET A 1 -16.22 10.03 6.73
C MET A 1 -16.21 11.06 5.61
N ALA A 2 -17.37 11.53 5.12
CA ALA A 2 -17.41 12.51 4.01
C ALA A 2 -16.76 13.88 4.34
N GLU A 3 -16.91 14.38 5.58
CA GLU A 3 -16.37 15.69 5.98
C GLU A 3 -14.83 15.75 5.92
N ILE A 4 -14.15 14.70 6.39
CA ILE A 4 -12.68 14.60 6.35
C ILE A 4 -12.21 14.60 4.89
N ARG A 5 -12.83 13.80 4.02
CA ARG A 5 -12.49 13.75 2.59
C ARG A 5 -12.71 15.11 1.92
N ARG A 6 -13.84 15.77 2.21
CA ARG A 6 -14.14 17.13 1.71
C ARG A 6 -13.09 18.15 2.14
N PHE A 7 -12.69 18.15 3.41
CA PHE A 7 -11.66 19.07 3.93
C PHE A 7 -10.35 19.02 3.14
N PHE A 8 -9.90 17.82 2.78
CA PHE A 8 -8.68 17.60 2.00
C PHE A 8 -8.87 17.95 0.51
N ALA A 9 -10.00 17.56 -0.07
CA ALA A 9 -10.34 17.88 -1.46
C ALA A 9 -10.41 19.41 -1.69
N ASP A 10 -11.02 20.16 -0.77
CA ASP A 10 -11.13 21.62 -0.84
C ASP A 10 -9.76 22.32 -0.75
N ARG A 11 -8.73 21.61 -0.29
CA ARG A 11 -7.32 22.07 -0.24
C ARG A 11 -6.48 21.58 -1.41
N GLY A 12 -7.09 20.92 -2.39
CA GLY A 12 -6.41 20.39 -3.56
C GLY A 12 -5.62 19.10 -3.31
N VAL A 13 -5.86 18.41 -2.19
CA VAL A 13 -5.26 17.08 -1.96
C VAL A 13 -6.08 16.03 -2.72
N LEU A 14 -5.41 15.30 -3.62
CA LEU A 14 -6.01 14.21 -4.38
C LEU A 14 -6.04 12.93 -3.55
N GLU A 15 -7.21 12.32 -3.44
CA GLU A 15 -7.36 10.99 -2.86
C GLU A 15 -6.94 9.92 -3.87
N VAL A 16 -6.17 8.94 -3.40
CA VAL A 16 -5.57 7.90 -4.23
C VAL A 16 -5.68 6.54 -3.55
N GLU A 17 -5.70 5.47 -4.34
CA GLU A 17 -5.54 4.11 -3.86
C GLU A 17 -4.10 3.65 -4.09
N THR A 18 -3.53 2.94 -3.12
CA THR A 18 -2.20 2.34 -3.22
C THR A 18 -2.30 0.82 -3.07
N PRO A 19 -1.37 0.03 -3.64
CA PRO A 19 -1.40 -1.42 -3.52
C PRO A 19 -1.46 -1.90 -2.06
N CYS A 20 -2.41 -2.78 -1.76
CA CYS A 20 -2.51 -3.41 -0.43
C CYS A 20 -1.41 -4.46 -0.20
N MET A 21 -0.91 -5.08 -1.28
CA MET A 21 0.11 -6.13 -1.25
C MET A 21 1.36 -5.68 -1.99
N SER A 22 2.54 -5.98 -1.45
CA SER A 22 3.83 -5.63 -2.05
C SER A 22 4.86 -6.74 -1.83
N GLN A 23 5.93 -6.76 -2.65
CA GLN A 23 7.09 -7.67 -2.47
C GLN A 23 7.99 -7.26 -1.29
N ALA A 24 7.77 -6.08 -0.71
CA ALA A 24 8.47 -5.60 0.47
C ALA A 24 7.55 -4.69 1.29
N THR A 25 7.74 -4.65 2.61
CA THR A 25 6.91 -3.87 3.54
C THR A 25 7.65 -2.68 4.13
N VAL A 26 6.94 -1.92 4.97
CA VAL A 26 7.55 -0.89 5.81
C VAL A 26 8.49 -1.52 6.84
N THR A 27 9.60 -0.84 7.15
CA THR A 27 10.62 -1.28 8.10
C THR A 27 10.28 -0.86 9.53
N ASP A 28 9.12 -1.31 10.04
CA ASP A 28 8.72 -1.08 11.43
C ASP A 28 9.14 -2.26 12.31
N ILE A 29 9.93 -2.01 13.36
CA ILE A 29 10.50 -3.04 14.23
C ILE A 29 9.46 -3.76 15.10
N HIS A 30 8.29 -3.15 15.30
CA HIS A 30 7.24 -3.67 16.16
C HIS A 30 6.11 -4.36 15.40
N LEU A 31 6.16 -4.35 14.07
CA LEU A 31 5.15 -4.94 13.21
C LEU A 31 5.72 -6.08 12.39
N VAL A 32 5.05 -7.24 12.47
CA VAL A 32 5.29 -8.37 11.57
C VAL A 32 4.17 -8.37 10.53
N PRO A 33 4.48 -8.16 9.24
CA PRO A 33 3.45 -8.12 8.21
C PRO A 33 2.89 -9.52 7.95
N PHE A 34 1.59 -9.58 7.61
CA PHE A 34 1.00 -10.80 7.08
C PHE A 34 1.57 -11.10 5.69
N GLU A 35 1.85 -12.37 5.42
CA GLU A 35 2.35 -12.83 4.13
C GLU A 35 1.36 -13.76 3.42
N THR A 36 1.43 -13.79 2.10
CA THR A 36 0.73 -14.74 1.26
C THR A 36 1.56 -15.07 0.02
N ARG A 37 1.23 -16.15 -0.65
CA ARG A 37 1.87 -16.57 -1.90
C ARG A 37 0.90 -16.41 -3.05
N PHE A 38 1.18 -15.47 -3.94
CA PHE A 38 0.41 -15.26 -5.16
C PHE A 38 0.86 -16.26 -6.24
N VAL A 39 -0.08 -17.05 -6.75
CA VAL A 39 0.14 -17.93 -7.92
C VAL A 39 -0.81 -17.48 -9.02
N GLY A 40 -0.26 -17.07 -10.16
CA GLY A 40 -1.04 -16.53 -11.26
C GLY A 40 -0.23 -16.40 -12.55
N PRO A 41 -0.80 -15.79 -13.61
CA PRO A 41 -0.10 -15.57 -14.86
C PRO A 41 1.25 -14.86 -14.66
N GLY A 42 2.31 -15.39 -15.28
CA GLY A 42 3.68 -14.89 -15.10
C GLY A 42 4.37 -15.30 -13.78
N HIS A 43 3.65 -15.88 -12.82
CA HIS A 43 4.16 -16.28 -11.50
C HIS A 43 3.67 -17.69 -11.14
N SER A 44 3.85 -18.66 -12.04
CA SER A 44 3.44 -20.05 -11.83
C SER A 44 4.20 -20.73 -10.69
N GLN A 45 5.44 -20.30 -10.43
CA GLN A 45 6.24 -20.75 -9.29
C GLN A 45 5.86 -20.04 -7.98
N GLY A 46 4.86 -19.15 -8.01
CA GLY A 46 4.43 -18.36 -6.88
C GLY A 46 5.37 -17.20 -6.55
N MET A 47 4.79 -16.13 -6.01
CA MET A 47 5.48 -14.93 -5.55
C MET A 47 5.02 -14.60 -4.14
N ASN A 48 5.96 -14.41 -3.22
CA ASN A 48 5.62 -13.93 -1.89
C ASN A 48 5.22 -12.47 -1.95
N LEU A 49 4.10 -12.16 -1.31
CA LEU A 49 3.59 -10.82 -1.14
C LEU A 49 3.24 -10.62 0.33
N TRP A 50 3.42 -9.40 0.79
CA TRP A 50 3.11 -9.02 2.15
C TRP A 50 2.05 -7.93 2.16
N LEU A 51 1.15 -8.01 3.13
CA LEU A 51 0.14 -7.00 3.37
C LEU A 51 0.82 -5.74 3.94
N MET A 52 0.58 -4.61 3.29
CA MET A 52 1.13 -3.33 3.70
C MET A 52 0.48 -2.87 5.01
N THR A 53 1.31 -2.59 6.01
CA THR A 53 0.87 -2.03 7.31
C THR A 53 0.69 -0.51 7.24
N SER A 54 1.27 0.14 6.23
CA SER A 54 1.16 1.58 5.97
C SER A 54 1.36 1.87 4.48
N PRO A 55 0.67 2.87 3.91
CA PRO A 55 0.83 3.30 2.52
C PRO A 55 2.03 4.24 2.31
N GLU A 56 2.81 4.58 3.35
CA GLU A 56 3.84 5.64 3.34
C GLU A 56 4.77 5.60 2.12
N TYR A 57 5.41 4.46 1.85
CA TYR A 57 6.34 4.35 0.73
C TYR A 57 5.66 4.50 -0.63
N HIS A 58 4.44 3.97 -0.77
CA HIS A 58 3.66 4.13 -2.01
C HIS A 58 3.25 5.59 -2.21
N MET A 59 2.80 6.28 -1.15
CA MET A 59 2.42 7.69 -1.22
C MET A 59 3.60 8.61 -1.51
N LYS A 60 4.78 8.35 -0.92
CA LYS A 60 6.00 9.11 -1.21
C LYS A 60 6.34 9.04 -2.70
N ARG A 61 6.29 7.86 -3.30
CA ARG A 61 6.57 7.61 -4.74
C ARG A 61 5.57 8.25 -5.71
N LEU A 62 4.43 8.77 -5.24
CA LEU A 62 3.51 9.53 -6.09
C LEU A 62 3.97 10.99 -6.27
N LEU A 63 4.83 11.48 -5.38
CA LEU A 63 5.27 12.87 -5.34
C LEU A 63 6.72 13.05 -5.82
N VAL A 64 7.47 11.95 -5.98
CA VAL A 64 8.90 11.94 -6.34
C VAL A 64 9.19 11.01 -7.50
#